data_AF-A0A927BGW5-F1
#
_entry.id   AF-A0A927BGW5-F1
#
_cell.length_a   1.000
_cell.length_b   1.000
_cell.length_c   1.000
_cell.angle_alpha   90.00
_cell.angle_beta   90.00
_cell.angle_gamma   90.00
#
_symmetry.space_group_name_H-M   'P 1'
#
loop_
_entity.id
_entity.type
_entity.pdbx_description
1 polymer ?
#
loop_
_entity_poly.entity_id
_entity_poly.type
_entity_poly.pdbx_seq_one_letter_code
_entity_poly.pdbx_strand_id
1 'polypeptide(L)'
;MNPAAASTTEAPTHDYTAPLRVWHWGNTLLVSGQLLTILFLKVIVDARSAVPEFLKSLGHENVKLTVKQANAFAHIISERIWQWHIYIGLTLAAFWLLRVGLELRGPSELRFTARLREVARRYRLAPAADKGRMGKSLFIKSSYALFYLALTIIAITGLGLTWADDVPFLGELEHTLKEIHNVTMYFIIAFFAVHVVGVVWAEITTDHGLISRMVGGAARETRSF
;
A
#
# COMPACT_ATOMS: atom_id res chain seq x y z
N MET A 1 -13.22 21.29 -54.35
CA MET A 1 -12.60 21.91 -53.16
C MET A 1 -12.97 21.04 -51.97
N ASN A 2 -11.98 20.33 -51.41
CA ASN A 2 -12.16 19.38 -50.32
C ASN A 2 -12.39 20.13 -49.00
N PRO A 3 -13.39 19.78 -48.17
CA PRO A 3 -13.47 20.26 -46.81
C PRO A 3 -12.35 19.61 -45.97
N ALA A 4 -11.67 20.45 -45.19
CA ALA A 4 -10.57 20.08 -44.32
C ALA A 4 -11.01 18.99 -43.30
N ALA A 5 -10.28 17.87 -43.29
CA ALA A 5 -10.36 16.88 -42.24
C ALA A 5 -9.80 17.47 -40.95
N ALA A 6 -10.68 17.68 -39.97
CA ALA A 6 -10.31 18.08 -38.62
C ALA A 6 -9.50 16.97 -37.93
N SER A 7 -8.46 17.42 -37.23
CA SER A 7 -7.48 16.72 -36.39
C SER A 7 -7.93 15.36 -35.82
N THR A 8 -7.20 14.31 -36.16
CA THR A 8 -7.11 13.10 -35.34
C THR A 8 -6.46 13.44 -34.01
N THR A 9 -7.24 13.55 -32.95
CA THR A 9 -6.70 13.54 -31.59
C THR A 9 -5.93 12.23 -31.42
N GLU A 10 -4.59 12.30 -31.38
CA GLU A 10 -3.74 11.15 -31.09
C GLU A 10 -4.28 10.43 -29.85
N ALA A 11 -4.47 9.11 -29.97
CA ALA A 11 -4.84 8.28 -28.84
C ALA A 11 -3.81 8.48 -27.72
N PRO A 12 -4.22 8.48 -26.43
CA PRO A 12 -3.29 8.69 -25.33
C PRO A 12 -2.14 7.67 -25.42
N THR A 13 -0.91 8.16 -25.48
CA THR A 13 0.30 7.34 -25.60
C THR A 13 0.65 6.59 -24.31
N HIS A 14 0.02 6.97 -23.18
CA HIS A 14 0.23 6.38 -21.87
C HIS A 14 -1.07 6.07 -21.10
N ASP A 15 -1.29 4.80 -20.73
CA ASP A 15 -2.41 4.38 -19.87
C ASP A 15 -2.21 4.81 -18.40
N TYR A 16 -0.96 4.91 -17.95
CA TYR A 16 -0.59 5.30 -16.58
C TYR A 16 0.49 6.38 -16.60
N THR A 17 0.21 7.55 -16.02
CA THR A 17 1.16 8.67 -15.99
C THR A 17 2.35 8.40 -15.04
N ALA A 18 3.51 8.97 -15.33
CA ALA A 18 4.71 8.76 -14.52
C ALA A 18 4.53 9.10 -13.02
N PRO A 19 3.91 10.23 -12.63
CA PRO A 19 3.67 10.54 -11.22
C PRO A 19 2.81 9.49 -10.50
N LEU A 20 1.82 8.93 -11.20
CA LEU A 20 0.96 7.88 -10.65
C LEU A 20 1.73 6.57 -10.44
N ARG A 21 2.63 6.20 -11.36
CA ARG A 21 3.46 5.00 -11.24
C ARG A 21 4.45 5.13 -10.10
N VAL A 22 5.13 6.27 -9.99
CA VAL A 22 6.04 6.57 -8.86
C VAL A 22 5.29 6.52 -7.54
N TRP A 23 4.10 7.13 -7.47
CA TRP A 23 3.24 7.06 -6.29
C TRP A 23 2.90 5.61 -5.92
N HIS A 24 2.44 4.83 -6.89
CA HIS A 24 2.06 3.44 -6.66
C HIS A 24 3.23 2.60 -6.17
N TRP A 25 4.33 2.54 -6.92
CA TRP A 25 5.47 1.69 -6.58
C TRP A 25 6.20 2.17 -5.33
N GLY A 26 6.28 3.48 -5.10
CA GLY A 26 6.78 4.03 -3.84
C GLY A 26 5.96 3.56 -2.63
N ASN A 27 4.63 3.61 -2.73
CA ASN A 27 3.76 3.07 -1.67
C ASN A 27 3.91 1.56 -1.53
N THR A 28 3.95 0.82 -2.63
CA THR A 28 4.13 -0.64 -2.60
C THR A 28 5.39 -1.01 -1.86
N LEU A 29 6.52 -0.34 -2.12
CA LEU A 29 7.78 -0.59 -1.41
C LEU A 29 7.69 -0.24 0.07
N LEU A 30 7.16 0.92 0.42
CA LEU A 30 7.05 1.36 1.82
C LEU A 30 6.10 0.48 2.64
N VAL A 31 4.92 0.18 2.09
CA VAL A 31 3.93 -0.71 2.73
C VAL A 31 4.48 -2.12 2.84
N SER A 32 5.14 -2.64 1.81
CA SER A 32 5.78 -3.97 1.89
C SER A 32 6.88 -3.97 2.96
N GLY A 33 7.69 -2.93 3.07
CA GLY A 33 8.70 -2.80 4.12
C GLY A 33 8.09 -2.75 5.53
N GLN A 34 6.99 -2.02 5.72
CA GLN A 34 6.24 -2.02 6.97
C GLN A 34 5.68 -3.39 7.33
N LEU A 35 5.09 -4.10 6.37
CA LEU A 35 4.57 -5.44 6.58
C LEU A 35 5.68 -6.45 6.86
N LEU A 36 6.80 -6.38 6.14
CA LEU A 36 7.95 -7.25 6.36
C LEU A 36 8.52 -7.07 7.76
N THR A 37 8.73 -5.84 8.23
CA THR A 37 9.26 -5.59 9.58
C THR A 37 8.34 -6.15 10.66
N ILE A 38 7.02 -5.91 10.60
CA ILE A 38 6.10 -6.38 11.64
C ILE A 38 5.85 -7.90 11.57
N LEU A 39 5.80 -8.49 10.37
CA LEU A 39 5.66 -9.94 10.21
C LEU A 39 6.93 -10.65 10.68
N PHE A 40 8.11 -10.13 10.36
CA PHE A 40 9.36 -10.67 10.85
C PHE A 40 9.42 -10.59 12.39
N LEU A 41 9.02 -9.47 12.99
CA LEU A 41 8.95 -9.32 14.45
C LEU A 41 7.99 -10.33 15.10
N LYS A 42 6.77 -10.49 14.54
CA LYS A 42 5.72 -11.33 15.12
C LYS A 42 5.88 -12.83 14.82
N VAL A 43 6.55 -13.20 13.74
CA VAL A 43 6.66 -14.61 13.31
C VAL A 43 8.04 -15.18 13.59
N ILE A 44 9.11 -14.40 13.35
CA ILE A 44 10.49 -14.90 13.38
C ILE A 44 11.20 -14.53 14.68
N VAL A 45 11.02 -13.31 15.20
CA VAL A 45 11.75 -12.80 16.38
C VAL A 45 10.94 -12.94 17.67
N ASP A 46 9.76 -13.57 17.63
CA ASP A 46 9.01 -13.84 18.85
C ASP A 46 9.85 -14.73 19.78
N ALA A 47 10.23 -14.19 20.95
CA ALA A 47 11.10 -14.86 21.89
C ALA A 47 10.53 -16.21 22.37
N ARG A 48 9.19 -16.40 22.34
CA ARG A 48 8.55 -17.65 22.74
C ARG A 48 8.85 -18.80 21.78
N SER A 49 8.97 -18.52 20.49
CA SER A 49 9.29 -19.51 19.45
C SER A 49 10.79 -19.54 19.12
N ALA A 50 11.42 -18.38 19.00
CA ALA A 50 12.79 -18.25 18.53
C ALA A 50 13.82 -18.77 19.54
N VAL A 51 13.66 -18.48 20.84
CA VAL A 51 14.66 -18.83 21.86
C VAL A 51 14.85 -20.35 22.00
N PRO A 52 13.80 -21.17 22.10
CA PRO A 52 13.95 -22.63 22.11
C PRO A 52 14.68 -23.18 20.87
N GLU A 53 14.40 -22.63 19.69
CA GLU A 53 14.99 -23.07 18.42
C GLU A 53 16.48 -22.68 18.29
N PHE A 54 16.84 -21.47 18.72
CA PHE A 54 18.24 -21.02 18.81
C PHE A 54 19.04 -21.88 19.79
N LEU A 55 18.51 -22.17 20.97
CA LEU A 55 19.19 -23.00 21.97
C LEU A 55 19.38 -24.44 21.48
N LYS A 56 18.39 -24.99 20.76
CA LYS A 56 18.50 -26.31 20.14
C LYS A 56 19.61 -26.34 19.08
N SER A 57 19.69 -25.32 18.23
CA SER A 57 20.69 -25.25 17.15
C SER A 57 22.12 -25.10 17.71
N LEU A 58 22.32 -24.27 18.73
CA LEU A 58 23.64 -24.03 19.33
C LEU A 58 24.11 -25.15 20.28
N GLY A 59 23.18 -25.97 20.79
CA GLY A 59 23.51 -27.18 21.56
C GLY A 59 24.34 -28.19 20.77
N HIS A 60 24.28 -28.17 19.44
CA HIS A 60 25.11 -28.99 18.57
C HIS A 60 26.55 -28.47 18.42
N GLU A 61 26.82 -27.20 18.75
CA GLU A 61 28.12 -26.54 18.54
C GLU A 61 28.94 -26.39 19.84
N ASN A 62 28.57 -27.06 20.94
CA ASN A 62 29.18 -26.91 22.27
C ASN A 62 29.14 -25.46 22.84
N VAL A 63 28.34 -24.57 22.26
CA VAL A 63 28.15 -23.20 22.76
C VAL A 63 27.05 -23.21 23.83
N LYS A 64 27.44 -23.03 25.10
CA LYS A 64 26.48 -22.95 26.22
C LYS A 64 25.91 -21.53 26.32
N LEU A 65 24.82 -21.27 25.62
CA LEU A 65 24.04 -20.06 25.78
C LEU A 65 22.94 -20.26 26.84
N THR A 66 22.84 -19.34 27.80
CA THR A 66 21.74 -19.38 28.79
C THR A 66 20.46 -18.83 28.17
N VAL A 67 19.30 -19.25 28.68
CA VAL A 67 17.99 -18.69 28.30
C VAL A 67 17.97 -17.16 28.46
N LYS A 68 18.62 -16.64 29.51
CA LYS A 68 18.74 -15.20 29.76
C LYS A 68 19.50 -14.48 28.64
N GLN A 69 20.61 -15.05 28.17
CA GLN A 69 21.38 -14.49 27.04
C GLN A 69 20.59 -14.56 25.73
N ALA A 70 19.86 -15.64 25.48
CA ALA A 70 19.05 -15.79 24.28
C ALA A 70 17.88 -14.79 24.24
N ASN A 71 17.21 -14.57 25.37
CA ASN A 71 16.17 -13.55 25.51
C ASN A 71 16.73 -12.12 25.30
N ALA A 72 17.90 -11.82 25.86
CA ALA A 72 18.55 -10.52 25.65
C ALA A 72 18.88 -10.28 24.16
N PHE A 73 19.34 -11.31 23.46
CA PHE A 73 19.62 -11.24 22.02
C PHE A 73 18.35 -11.01 21.19
N ALA A 74 17.28 -11.77 21.45
CA ALA A 74 15.99 -11.59 20.78
C ALA A 74 15.42 -10.18 21.01
N HIS A 75 15.59 -9.63 22.22
CA HIS A 75 15.18 -8.27 22.55
C HIS A 75 15.96 -7.21 21.74
N ILE A 76 17.29 -7.33 21.64
CA ILE A 76 18.12 -6.39 20.85
C ILE A 76 17.71 -6.40 19.37
N ILE A 77 17.48 -7.58 18.79
CA ILE A 77 17.03 -7.70 17.40
C ILE A 77 15.64 -7.07 17.24
N SER A 78 14.72 -7.36 18.15
CA SER A 78 13.36 -6.82 18.13
C SER A 78 13.37 -5.30 18.16
N GLU A 79 14.16 -4.70 19.06
CA GLU A 79 14.31 -3.25 19.17
C GLU A 79 14.86 -2.65 17.87
N ARG A 80 15.89 -3.27 17.28
CA ARG A 80 16.46 -2.78 16.01
C ARG A 80 15.43 -2.81 14.87
N ILE A 81 14.60 -3.85 14.79
CA ILE A 81 13.55 -3.96 13.77
C ILE A 81 12.44 -2.93 14.03
N TRP A 82 12.08 -2.70 15.29
CA TRP A 82 11.11 -1.68 15.68
C TRP A 82 11.55 -0.29 15.22
N GLN A 83 12.83 0.06 15.40
CA GLN A 83 13.39 1.32 14.89
C GLN A 83 13.27 1.44 13.36
N TRP A 84 13.56 0.35 12.62
CA TRP A 84 13.34 0.33 11.17
C TRP A 84 11.86 0.49 10.79
N HIS A 85 10.96 -0.13 11.55
CA HIS A 85 9.53 0.04 11.37
C HIS A 85 9.12 1.50 11.53
N ILE A 86 9.62 2.19 12.57
CA ILE A 86 9.38 3.61 12.77
C ILE A 86 9.93 4.44 11.59
N TYR A 87 11.19 4.25 11.19
CA TYR A 87 11.78 5.04 10.11
C TYR A 87 11.06 4.89 8.76
N ILE A 88 10.69 3.67 8.39
CA ILE A 88 9.92 3.41 7.18
C ILE A 88 8.51 3.99 7.33
N GLY A 89 7.90 3.91 8.52
CA GLY A 89 6.60 4.47 8.84
C GLY A 89 6.57 6.00 8.73
N LEU A 90 7.60 6.68 9.23
CA LEU A 90 7.78 8.13 9.07
C LEU A 90 7.94 8.52 7.60
N THR A 91 8.71 7.73 6.85
CA THR A 91 8.86 7.93 5.39
C THR A 91 7.52 7.76 4.67
N LEU A 92 6.74 6.74 5.03
CA LEU A 92 5.40 6.50 4.51
C LEU A 92 4.44 7.64 4.86
N ALA A 93 4.49 8.16 6.09
CA ALA A 93 3.69 9.29 6.52
C ALA A 93 4.03 10.56 5.74
N ALA A 94 5.32 10.87 5.53
CA ALA A 94 5.76 12.00 4.72
C ALA A 94 5.31 11.85 3.26
N PHE A 95 5.44 10.64 2.69
CA PHE A 95 4.97 10.35 1.33
C PHE A 95 3.43 10.49 1.22
N TRP A 96 2.70 10.01 2.23
CA TRP A 96 1.25 10.20 2.33
C TRP A 96 0.85 11.68 2.42
N LEU A 97 1.54 12.48 3.21
CA LEU A 97 1.30 13.92 3.29
C LEU A 97 1.52 14.62 1.95
N LEU A 98 2.56 14.25 1.20
CA LEU A 98 2.76 14.74 -0.17
C LEU A 98 1.54 14.45 -1.04
N ARG A 99 0.99 13.22 -0.94
CA ARG A 99 -0.19 12.83 -1.72
C ARG A 99 -1.45 13.57 -1.33
N VAL A 100 -1.66 13.81 -0.04
CA VAL A 100 -2.76 14.64 0.46
C VAL A 100 -2.60 16.07 -0.04
N GLY A 101 -1.39 16.63 -0.03
CA GLY A 101 -1.09 17.94 -0.60
C GLY A 101 -1.46 18.03 -2.09
N LEU A 102 -1.10 17.02 -2.88
CA LEU A 102 -1.49 16.91 -4.30
C LEU A 102 -3.00 16.72 -4.48
N GLU A 103 -3.67 16.06 -3.54
CA GLU A 103 -5.13 15.90 -3.58
C GLU A 103 -5.86 17.23 -3.36
N LEU A 104 -5.33 18.07 -2.48
CA LEU A 104 -5.95 19.36 -2.13
C LEU A 104 -5.63 20.45 -3.15
N ARG A 105 -4.40 20.51 -3.66
CA ARG A 105 -3.89 21.63 -4.48
C ARG A 105 -3.50 21.25 -5.90
N GLY A 106 -3.43 19.96 -6.22
CA GLY A 106 -2.99 19.51 -7.54
C GLY A 106 -4.05 19.73 -8.64
N PRO A 107 -3.61 19.71 -9.92
CA PRO A 107 -4.52 19.67 -11.07
C PRO A 107 -5.55 18.54 -10.94
N SER A 108 -6.74 18.72 -11.53
CA SER A 108 -7.83 17.73 -11.51
C SER A 108 -7.41 16.32 -11.95
N GLU A 109 -6.42 16.21 -12.85
CA GLU A 109 -5.87 14.96 -13.34
C GLU A 109 -5.11 14.16 -12.27
N LEU A 110 -4.43 14.87 -11.35
CA LEU A 110 -3.68 14.24 -10.26
C LEU A 110 -4.61 13.91 -9.08
N ARG A 111 -5.69 14.67 -8.90
CA ARG A 111 -6.66 14.46 -7.82
C ARG A 111 -7.45 13.18 -8.03
N PHE A 112 -7.42 12.31 -7.03
CA PHE A 112 -8.15 11.05 -7.02
C PHE A 112 -9.65 11.28 -6.83
N THR A 113 -10.05 12.22 -5.99
CA THR A 113 -11.46 12.58 -5.76
C THR A 113 -12.13 13.07 -7.04
N ALA A 114 -11.44 13.89 -7.85
CA ALA A 114 -11.93 14.33 -9.15
C ALA A 114 -12.16 13.13 -10.09
N ARG A 115 -11.19 12.21 -10.16
CA ARG A 115 -11.28 10.98 -10.97
C ARG A 115 -12.36 10.01 -10.48
N LEU A 116 -12.56 9.89 -9.17
CA LEU A 116 -13.60 9.05 -8.58
C LEU A 116 -15.00 9.62 -8.84
N ARG A 117 -15.18 10.94 -8.67
CA ARG A 117 -16.44 11.62 -9.01
C ARG A 117 -16.76 11.48 -10.48
N GLU A 118 -15.76 11.58 -11.35
CA GLU A 118 -15.96 11.41 -12.78
C GLU A 118 -16.45 10.01 -13.13
N VAL A 119 -15.86 8.95 -12.56
CA VAL A 119 -16.34 7.58 -12.79
C VAL A 119 -17.71 7.33 -12.16
N ALA A 120 -17.98 7.88 -10.98
CA ALA A 120 -19.29 7.80 -10.37
C ALA A 120 -20.37 8.48 -11.23
N ARG A 121 -20.05 9.65 -11.82
CA ARG A 121 -20.93 10.36 -12.76
C ARG A 121 -21.16 9.53 -14.03
N ARG A 122 -20.10 8.99 -14.64
CA ARG A 122 -20.21 8.12 -15.83
C ARG A 122 -21.06 6.88 -15.56
N TYR A 123 -20.90 6.25 -14.40
CA TYR A 123 -21.74 5.11 -14.00
C TYR A 123 -23.21 5.50 -13.86
N ARG A 124 -23.51 6.65 -13.22
CA ARG A 124 -24.89 7.14 -13.05
C ARG A 124 -25.59 7.43 -14.38
N LEU A 125 -24.85 7.97 -15.34
CA LEU A 125 -25.35 8.35 -16.66
C LEU A 125 -25.26 7.22 -17.70
N ALA A 126 -24.68 6.06 -17.35
CA ALA A 126 -24.45 4.98 -18.29
C ALA A 126 -25.77 4.31 -18.72
N PRO A 127 -25.95 4.03 -20.03
CA PRO A 127 -27.00 3.16 -20.52
C PRO A 127 -26.94 1.76 -19.87
N ALA A 128 -28.07 1.07 -19.80
CA ALA A 128 -28.17 -0.25 -19.16
C ALA A 128 -27.15 -1.27 -19.70
N ALA A 129 -26.88 -1.24 -21.01
CA ALA A 129 -25.89 -2.10 -21.67
C ALA A 129 -24.44 -1.91 -21.15
N ASP A 130 -24.10 -0.70 -20.71
CA ASP A 130 -22.74 -0.36 -20.26
C ASP A 130 -22.56 -0.37 -18.74
N LYS A 131 -23.66 -0.52 -17.98
CA LYS A 131 -23.63 -0.45 -16.51
C LYS A 131 -22.70 -1.48 -15.88
N GLY A 132 -22.61 -2.70 -16.42
CA GLY A 132 -21.72 -3.73 -15.89
C GLY A 132 -20.24 -3.32 -15.95
N ARG A 133 -19.80 -2.83 -17.11
CA ARG A 133 -18.41 -2.35 -17.33
C ARG A 133 -18.10 -1.12 -16.49
N MET A 134 -19.03 -0.15 -16.44
CA MET A 134 -18.86 1.06 -15.63
C MET A 134 -18.88 0.76 -14.13
N GLY A 135 -19.69 -0.19 -13.69
CA GLY A 135 -19.74 -0.67 -12.31
C GLY A 135 -18.42 -1.30 -11.87
N LYS A 136 -17.79 -2.13 -12.73
CA LYS A 136 -16.45 -2.68 -12.46
C LYS A 136 -15.40 -1.56 -12.28
N SER A 137 -15.41 -0.55 -13.14
CA SER A 137 -14.49 0.61 -13.01
C SER A 137 -14.71 1.38 -11.71
N LEU A 138 -15.97 1.59 -11.32
CA LEU A 138 -16.32 2.25 -10.07
C LEU A 138 -15.88 1.42 -8.86
N PHE A 139 -16.07 0.10 -8.89
CA PHE A 139 -15.63 -0.79 -7.82
C PHE A 139 -14.11 -0.73 -7.63
N ILE A 140 -13.33 -0.85 -8.71
CA ILE A 140 -11.87 -0.74 -8.68
C ILE A 140 -11.43 0.62 -8.11
N LYS A 141 -12.06 1.72 -8.55
CA LYS A 141 -11.70 3.04 -7.98
C LYS A 141 -12.12 3.20 -6.53
N SER A 142 -13.23 2.60 -6.11
CA SER A 142 -13.69 2.65 -4.73
C SER A 142 -12.80 1.83 -3.80
N SER A 143 -12.25 0.71 -4.27
CA SER A 143 -11.28 -0.07 -3.47
C SER A 143 -10.00 0.71 -3.20
N TYR A 144 -9.52 1.53 -4.16
CA TYR A 144 -8.42 2.47 -3.90
C TYR A 144 -8.77 3.55 -2.88
N ALA A 145 -10.02 4.04 -2.87
CA ALA A 145 -10.48 5.00 -1.85
C ALA A 145 -10.43 4.38 -0.45
N LEU A 146 -10.87 3.14 -0.33
CA LEU A 146 -10.82 2.38 0.91
C LEU A 146 -9.36 2.15 1.37
N PHE A 147 -8.46 1.82 0.45
CA PHE A 147 -7.04 1.71 0.75
C PHE A 147 -6.43 3.04 1.24
N TYR A 148 -6.77 4.15 0.60
CA TYR A 148 -6.33 5.49 1.03
C TYR A 148 -6.84 5.88 2.42
N LEU A 149 -8.07 5.47 2.76
CA LEU A 149 -8.60 5.64 4.11
C LEU A 149 -7.79 4.82 5.13
N ALA A 150 -7.56 3.54 4.85
CA ALA A 150 -6.73 2.69 5.71
C ALA A 150 -5.31 3.23 5.88
N LEU A 151 -4.71 3.72 4.79
CA LEU A 151 -3.38 4.33 4.80
C LEU A 151 -3.34 5.61 5.65
N THR A 152 -4.40 6.41 5.62
CA THR A 152 -4.54 7.59 6.49
C THR A 152 -4.60 7.19 7.96
N ILE A 153 -5.45 6.21 8.28
CA ILE A 153 -5.64 5.74 9.66
C ILE A 153 -4.33 5.16 10.21
N ILE A 154 -3.64 4.31 9.45
CA ILE A 154 -2.40 3.69 9.92
C ILE A 154 -1.25 4.70 10.05
N ALA A 155 -1.18 5.72 9.18
CA ALA A 155 -0.20 6.78 9.28
C ALA A 155 -0.44 7.65 10.53
N ILE A 156 -1.69 8.08 10.78
CA ILE A 156 -2.03 8.90 11.96
C ILE A 156 -1.76 8.13 13.24
N THR A 157 -2.21 6.88 13.32
CA THR A 157 -2.01 6.04 14.50
C THR A 157 -0.53 5.71 14.73
N GLY A 158 0.24 5.43 13.67
CA GLY A 158 1.68 5.17 13.76
C GLY A 158 2.47 6.39 14.24
N LEU A 159 2.15 7.58 13.72
CA LEU A 159 2.72 8.84 14.23
C LEU A 159 2.34 9.04 15.70
N GLY A 160 1.06 8.85 16.05
CA GLY A 160 0.61 8.97 17.44
C GLY A 160 1.36 8.05 18.40
N LEU A 161 1.63 6.81 18.00
CA LEU A 161 2.42 5.85 18.78
C LEU A 161 3.91 6.19 18.85
N THR A 162 4.46 6.86 17.83
CA THR A 162 5.89 7.21 17.78
C THR A 162 6.28 8.21 18.86
N TRP A 163 5.35 9.11 19.23
CA TRP A 163 5.55 10.15 20.25
C TRP A 163 4.59 10.01 21.44
N ALA A 164 4.05 8.82 21.69
CA ALA A 164 3.13 8.59 22.81
C ALA A 164 3.79 8.87 24.17
N ASP A 165 5.07 8.51 24.31
CA ASP A 165 5.84 8.74 25.54
C ASP A 165 6.24 10.21 25.75
N ASP A 166 6.35 10.98 24.66
CA ASP A 166 6.82 12.36 24.69
C ASP A 166 5.68 13.38 24.87
N VAL A 167 4.45 13.02 24.48
CA VAL A 167 3.29 13.92 24.49
C VAL A 167 2.21 13.34 25.42
N PRO A 168 1.90 13.99 26.55
CA PRO A 168 0.97 13.44 27.55
C PRO A 168 -0.39 13.02 26.99
N PHE A 169 -0.96 13.83 26.09
CA PHE A 169 -2.22 13.54 25.42
C PHE A 169 -2.16 12.27 24.54
N LEU A 170 -1.03 12.01 23.88
CA LEU A 170 -0.86 10.81 23.06
C LEU A 170 -0.66 9.57 23.92
N GLY A 171 0.02 9.71 25.07
CA GLY A 171 0.16 8.64 26.06
C GLY A 171 -1.19 8.14 26.58
N GLU A 172 -2.13 9.04 26.87
CA GLU A 172 -3.51 8.67 27.27
C GLU A 172 -4.26 7.86 26.19
N LEU A 173 -3.89 8.06 24.92
CA LEU A 173 -4.50 7.39 23.77
C LEU A 173 -3.71 6.18 23.27
N GLU A 174 -2.54 5.88 23.85
CA GLU A 174 -1.59 4.90 23.30
C GLU A 174 -2.25 3.54 23.04
N HIS A 175 -3.00 3.01 24.01
CA HIS A 175 -3.68 1.72 23.86
C HIS A 175 -4.67 1.73 22.68
N THR A 176 -5.48 2.78 22.58
CA THR A 176 -6.45 2.95 21.49
C THR A 176 -5.76 3.10 20.14
N LEU A 177 -4.70 3.90 20.07
CA LEU A 177 -3.90 4.07 18.86
C LEU A 177 -3.30 2.73 18.42
N LYS A 178 -2.75 1.94 19.36
CA LYS A 178 -2.17 0.63 19.12
C LYS A 178 -3.19 -0.38 18.63
N GLU A 179 -4.38 -0.39 19.20
CA GLU A 179 -5.48 -1.27 18.78
C GLU A 179 -5.91 -0.95 17.35
N ILE A 180 -6.21 0.33 17.07
CA ILE A 180 -6.60 0.78 15.73
C ILE A 180 -5.48 0.51 14.71
N HIS A 181 -4.22 0.77 15.07
CA HIS A 181 -3.07 0.50 14.21
C HIS A 181 -2.96 -0.98 13.85
N ASN A 182 -3.10 -1.87 14.84
CA ASN A 182 -3.04 -3.31 14.63
C ASN A 182 -4.21 -3.83 13.76
N VAL A 183 -5.45 -3.38 14.03
CA VAL A 183 -6.62 -3.78 13.23
C VAL A 183 -6.47 -3.29 11.79
N THR A 184 -6.00 -2.05 11.60
CA THR A 184 -5.78 -1.47 10.27
C THR A 184 -4.66 -2.20 9.53
N MET A 185 -3.61 -2.65 10.22
CA MET A 185 -2.56 -3.50 9.64
C MET A 185 -3.15 -4.79 9.07
N TYR A 186 -3.99 -5.53 9.81
CA TYR A 186 -4.61 -6.74 9.30
C TYR A 186 -5.53 -6.48 8.10
N PHE A 187 -6.26 -5.35 8.11
CA PHE A 187 -7.03 -4.92 6.96
C PHE A 187 -6.14 -4.67 5.73
N ILE A 188 -5.00 -3.99 5.90
CA ILE A 188 -4.04 -3.73 4.81
C ILE A 188 -3.44 -5.04 4.28
N ILE A 189 -3.11 -6.01 5.14
CA ILE A 189 -2.64 -7.33 4.73
C ILE A 189 -3.68 -8.02 3.84
N ALA A 190 -4.95 -8.06 4.28
CA ALA A 190 -6.03 -8.66 3.50
C ALA A 190 -6.24 -7.94 2.16
N PHE A 191 -6.26 -6.60 2.16
CA PHE A 191 -6.35 -5.81 0.94
C PHE A 191 -5.19 -6.10 -0.01
N PHE A 192 -3.95 -6.14 0.49
CA PHE A 192 -2.76 -6.39 -0.31
C PHE A 192 -2.83 -7.76 -0.99
N ALA A 193 -3.20 -8.82 -0.26
CA ALA A 193 -3.35 -10.16 -0.81
C ALA A 193 -4.42 -10.19 -1.92
N VAL A 194 -5.61 -9.65 -1.64
CA VAL A 194 -6.71 -9.58 -2.62
C VAL A 194 -6.32 -8.74 -3.85
N HIS A 195 -5.61 -7.64 -3.65
CA HIS A 195 -5.15 -6.76 -4.72
C HIS A 195 -4.18 -7.49 -5.65
N VAL A 196 -3.16 -8.14 -5.09
CA VAL A 196 -2.16 -8.90 -5.88
C VAL A 196 -2.83 -10.03 -6.65
N VAL A 197 -3.67 -10.85 -6.00
CA VAL A 197 -4.42 -11.92 -6.66
C VAL A 197 -5.30 -11.36 -7.77
N GLY A 198 -6.00 -10.25 -7.52
CA GLY A 198 -6.85 -9.60 -8.50
C GLY A 198 -6.08 -9.07 -9.72
N VAL A 199 -4.90 -8.49 -9.52
CA VAL A 199 -4.03 -8.00 -10.60
C VAL A 199 -3.48 -9.17 -11.43
N VAL A 200 -2.96 -10.21 -10.78
CA VAL A 200 -2.45 -11.41 -11.48
C VAL A 200 -3.57 -12.10 -12.25
N TRP A 201 -4.74 -12.26 -11.63
CA TRP A 201 -5.92 -12.82 -12.29
C TRP A 201 -6.32 -11.99 -13.52
N ALA A 202 -6.36 -10.67 -13.41
CA ALA A 202 -6.70 -9.79 -14.53
C ALA A 202 -5.69 -9.92 -15.67
N GLU A 203 -4.38 -9.94 -15.36
CA GLU A 203 -3.29 -10.11 -16.30
C GLU A 203 -3.42 -11.41 -17.12
N ILE A 204 -3.82 -12.52 -16.49
CA ILE A 204 -3.94 -13.82 -17.17
C ILE A 204 -5.28 -14.02 -17.90
N THR A 205 -6.34 -13.28 -17.54
CA THR A 205 -7.70 -13.56 -18.06
C THR A 205 -8.28 -12.47 -18.94
N THR A 206 -8.22 -11.20 -18.51
CA THR A 206 -9.09 -10.14 -19.06
C THR A 206 -8.35 -8.89 -19.51
N ASP A 207 -7.13 -8.67 -19.01
CA ASP A 207 -6.35 -7.46 -19.27
C ASP A 207 -4.84 -7.77 -19.36
N HIS A 208 -4.44 -8.45 -20.44
CA HIS A 208 -3.04 -8.77 -20.70
C HIS A 208 -2.17 -7.50 -20.80
N GLY A 209 -0.96 -7.57 -20.24
CA GLY A 209 -0.01 -6.48 -20.20
C GLY A 209 -0.31 -5.41 -19.16
N LEU A 210 -1.30 -5.59 -18.28
CA LEU A 210 -1.65 -4.66 -17.20
C LEU A 210 -0.43 -4.32 -16.33
N ILE A 211 0.34 -5.33 -15.91
CA ILE A 211 1.54 -5.12 -15.08
C ILE A 211 2.60 -4.35 -15.87
N SER A 212 2.83 -4.73 -17.13
CA SER A 212 3.80 -4.05 -18.01
C SER A 212 3.44 -2.58 -18.20
N ARG A 213 2.16 -2.27 -18.44
CA ARG A 213 1.67 -0.88 -18.56
C ARG A 213 1.80 -0.13 -17.23
N MET A 214 1.61 -0.79 -16.08
CA MET A 214 1.79 -0.17 -14.77
C MET A 214 3.26 0.12 -14.42
N VAL A 215 4.21 -0.57 -15.06
CA VAL A 215 5.65 -0.32 -14.91
C VAL A 215 6.14 0.69 -15.96
N GLY A 216 5.98 0.37 -17.24
CA GLY A 216 6.49 1.13 -18.38
C GLY A 216 5.62 2.32 -18.78
N GLY A 217 4.34 2.33 -18.41
CA GLY A 217 3.41 3.41 -18.72
C GLY A 217 2.84 3.40 -20.14
N ALA A 218 3.28 2.53 -21.05
CA ALA A 218 2.79 2.48 -22.42
C ALA A 218 1.27 2.22 -22.45
N ALA A 219 0.54 2.90 -23.35
CA ALA A 219 -0.86 2.59 -23.58
C ALA A 219 -1.03 1.24 -24.28
N ARG A 220 -2.19 0.60 -24.11
CA ARG A 220 -2.53 -0.64 -24.79
C ARG A 220 -2.51 -0.42 -26.31
N GLU A 221 -1.61 -1.09 -27.02
CA GLU A 221 -1.70 -1.19 -28.48
C GLU A 221 -2.99 -1.94 -28.84
N THR A 222 -3.98 -1.23 -29.38
CA THR A 222 -5.07 -1.86 -30.11
C THR A 222 -4.49 -2.45 -31.39
N ARG A 223 -4.08 -3.72 -31.35
CA ARG A 223 -3.84 -4.48 -32.58
C ARG A 223 -5.19 -4.63 -33.30
N SER A 224 -5.41 -3.82 -34.32
CA SER A 224 -6.43 -4.09 -35.34
C SER A 224 -5.96 -5.34 -36.09
N PHE A 225 -6.71 -6.43 -35.95
CA PHE A 225 -6.66 -7.53 -36.92
C PHE A 225 -7.57 -7.20 -38.09
#